data_AF-A0A519YJ53-F1
#
_entry.id   AF-A0A519YJ53-F1
#
_cell.length_a   1.000
_cell.length_b   1.000
_cell.length_c   1.000
_cell.angle_alpha   90.00
_cell.angle_beta   90.00
_cell.angle_gamma   90.00
#
_symmetry.space_group_name_H-M   'P 1'
#
loop_
_entity.id
_entity.type
_entity.pdbx_description
1 polymer ?
#
loop_
_entity_poly.entity_id
_entity_poly.type
_entity_poly.pdbx_seq_one_letter_code
_entity_poly.pdbx_strand_id
1 'polypeptide(L)'
;MMATHANVQPLTFHSHPGVWDVLRNGSLGSVPFMLSSLASVLDKAALPPELQESIGIWTHIAGQPMSQAPAPMAFVPGLFHGVGAYYPKGGMRAVAELLTATALAVGVDIQYNTKVQAIETIGGAVSAVYTMDGDLIPTTAVVSDAAGIGTYVELIQEMKPNNKLHQQRQELQKLPLQSPGTCAYLAVRGRQPPYYIRFKLRGAGCTAFVQPGLLAPELAQ
;
A
#
# COMPACT_ATOMS: atom_id res chain seq x y z
N MET A 1 18.65 7.90 -8.66
CA MET A 1 17.33 7.33 -8.26
C MET A 1 16.24 7.61 -9.30
N MET A 2 16.03 8.86 -9.75
CA MET A 2 15.01 9.18 -10.76
C MET A 2 15.20 8.47 -12.11
N ALA A 3 16.44 8.34 -12.59
CA ALA A 3 16.73 7.59 -13.82
C ALA A 3 16.39 6.08 -13.70
N THR A 4 16.75 5.47 -12.57
CA THR A 4 16.39 4.07 -12.27
C THR A 4 14.88 3.89 -12.17
N HIS A 5 14.18 4.82 -11.52
CA HIS A 5 12.72 4.80 -11.46
C HIS A 5 12.10 4.91 -12.85
N ALA A 6 12.52 5.87 -13.68
CA ALA A 6 12.03 6.03 -15.05
C ALA A 6 12.26 4.78 -15.91
N ASN A 7 13.39 4.08 -15.73
CA ASN A 7 13.69 2.86 -16.48
C ASN A 7 12.87 1.64 -16.03
N VAL A 8 12.43 1.60 -14.75
CA VAL A 8 11.71 0.44 -14.20
C VAL A 8 10.20 0.65 -14.19
N GLN A 9 9.72 1.90 -14.13
CA GLN A 9 8.31 2.26 -14.08
C GLN A 9 7.46 1.65 -15.22
N PRO A 10 7.91 1.54 -16.48
CA PRO A 10 7.14 0.85 -17.52
C PRO A 10 6.80 -0.61 -17.17
N LEU A 11 7.66 -1.30 -16.41
CA LEU A 11 7.44 -2.69 -16.00
C LEU A 11 6.31 -2.83 -14.97
N THR A 12 5.88 -1.76 -14.31
CA THR A 12 4.79 -1.81 -13.31
C THR A 12 3.40 -1.87 -13.95
N PHE A 13 3.29 -1.58 -15.25
CA PHE A 13 2.02 -1.68 -15.99
C PHE A 13 1.80 -3.05 -16.64
N HIS A 14 2.78 -3.95 -16.56
CA HIS A 14 2.70 -5.30 -17.09
C HIS A 14 2.68 -6.31 -15.94
N SER A 15 1.66 -7.16 -15.91
CA SER A 15 1.60 -8.27 -14.96
C SER A 15 2.66 -9.31 -15.35
N HIS A 16 3.58 -9.63 -14.42
CA HIS A 16 4.72 -10.53 -14.60
C HIS A 16 5.63 -10.17 -15.80
N PRO A 17 6.36 -9.04 -15.74
CA PRO A 17 7.25 -8.63 -16.82
C PRO A 17 8.34 -9.68 -17.08
N GLY A 18 8.49 -10.06 -18.35
CA GLY A 18 9.47 -11.04 -18.79
C GLY A 18 10.80 -10.41 -19.21
N VAL A 19 11.75 -11.25 -19.60
CA VAL A 19 13.07 -10.83 -20.09
C VAL A 19 12.94 -9.90 -21.31
N TRP A 20 11.96 -10.17 -22.19
CA TRP A 20 11.71 -9.35 -23.38
C TRP A 20 11.20 -7.95 -23.04
N ASP A 21 10.43 -7.79 -21.96
CA ASP A 21 9.93 -6.50 -21.52
C ASP A 21 11.07 -5.65 -20.95
N VAL A 22 11.96 -6.28 -20.18
CA VAL A 22 13.19 -5.65 -19.68
C VAL A 22 14.10 -5.21 -20.83
N LEU A 23 14.25 -6.05 -21.86
CA LEU A 23 15.06 -5.74 -23.05
C LEU A 23 14.46 -4.58 -23.86
N ARG A 24 13.15 -4.63 -24.16
CA ARG A 24 12.45 -3.62 -24.96
C ARG A 24 12.42 -2.25 -24.27
N ASN A 25 12.29 -2.23 -22.96
CA ASN A 25 12.25 -0.99 -22.18
C ASN A 25 13.66 -0.42 -21.86
N GLY A 26 14.74 -1.05 -22.34
CA GLY A 26 16.11 -0.60 -22.06
C GLY A 26 16.51 -0.74 -20.59
N SER A 27 15.77 -1.53 -19.80
CA SER A 27 15.93 -1.63 -18.36
C SER A 27 17.02 -2.62 -17.92
N LEU A 28 17.77 -3.21 -18.87
CA LEU A 28 18.85 -4.18 -18.61
C LEU A 28 19.84 -3.70 -17.54
N GLY A 29 20.26 -2.43 -17.60
CA GLY A 29 21.17 -1.84 -16.61
C GLY A 29 20.59 -1.75 -15.19
N SER A 30 19.27 -1.86 -15.05
CA SER A 30 18.56 -1.84 -13.76
C SER A 30 18.31 -3.25 -13.20
N VAL A 31 18.62 -4.33 -13.94
CA VAL A 31 18.44 -5.71 -13.46
C VAL A 31 19.23 -5.99 -12.18
N PRO A 32 20.51 -5.60 -12.03
CA PRO A 32 21.23 -5.80 -10.78
C PRO A 32 20.58 -5.09 -9.59
N PHE A 33 19.93 -3.94 -9.83
CA PHE A 33 19.16 -3.24 -8.81
C PHE A 33 17.89 -4.02 -8.46
N MET A 34 17.08 -4.43 -9.46
CA MET A 34 15.83 -5.17 -9.22
C MET A 34 16.04 -6.51 -8.49
N LEU A 35 17.19 -7.16 -8.70
CA LEU A 35 17.54 -8.41 -8.04
C LEU A 35 18.22 -8.23 -6.67
N SER A 36 18.49 -7.00 -6.26
CA SER A 36 19.14 -6.71 -4.97
C SER A 36 18.12 -6.42 -3.86
N SER A 37 18.60 -6.43 -2.62
CA SER A 37 17.80 -6.09 -1.45
C SER A 37 17.91 -4.61 -1.08
N LEU A 38 16.98 -4.13 -0.27
CA LEU A 38 17.07 -2.80 0.33
C LEU A 38 18.36 -2.66 1.14
N ALA A 39 18.77 -3.69 1.90
CA ALA A 39 20.03 -3.68 2.63
C ALA A 39 21.22 -3.37 1.69
N SER A 40 21.32 -4.07 0.54
CA SER A 40 22.39 -3.82 -0.42
C SER A 40 22.37 -2.41 -1.03
N VAL A 41 21.20 -1.79 -1.14
CA VAL A 41 21.08 -0.40 -1.60
C VAL A 41 21.59 0.57 -0.53
N LEU A 42 21.21 0.34 0.73
CA LEU A 42 21.62 1.18 1.85
C LEU A 42 23.11 1.05 2.19
N ASP A 43 23.66 -0.17 2.11
CA ASP A 43 25.10 -0.42 2.28
C ASP A 43 25.94 0.39 1.28
N LYS A 44 25.49 0.45 0.02
CA LYS A 44 26.14 1.23 -1.05
C LYS A 44 26.02 2.74 -0.86
N ALA A 45 25.05 3.21 -0.08
CA ALA A 45 24.88 4.63 0.20
C ALA A 45 25.90 5.18 1.19
N ALA A 46 26.70 4.32 1.84
CA ALA A 46 27.74 4.68 2.81
C ALA A 46 27.23 5.60 3.94
N LEU A 47 25.98 5.38 4.37
CA LEU A 47 25.36 6.09 5.48
C LEU A 47 25.73 5.45 6.83
N PRO A 48 25.76 6.23 7.93
CA PRO A 48 25.85 5.69 9.28
C PRO A 48 24.75 4.62 9.55
N PRO A 49 25.05 3.57 10.33
CA PRO A 49 24.09 2.49 10.62
C PRO A 49 22.73 2.99 11.12
N GLU A 50 22.72 4.00 11.98
CA GLU A 50 21.50 4.58 12.55
C GLU A 50 20.59 5.22 11.49
N LEU A 51 21.19 5.81 10.45
CA LEU A 51 20.44 6.36 9.30
C LEU A 51 19.94 5.25 8.39
N GLN A 52 20.69 4.17 8.21
CA GLN A 52 20.23 3.02 7.44
C GLN A 52 19.01 2.37 8.11
N GLU A 53 19.05 2.17 9.43
CA GLU A 53 17.90 1.67 10.19
C GLU A 53 16.69 2.61 10.10
N SER A 54 16.91 3.92 10.24
CA SER A 54 15.84 4.93 10.15
C SER A 54 15.18 4.95 8.77
N ILE A 55 15.97 4.86 7.70
CA ILE A 55 15.44 4.76 6.32
C ILE A 55 14.77 3.39 6.09
N GLY A 56 15.27 2.34 6.75
CA GLY A 56 14.74 0.98 6.74
C GLY A 56 13.39 0.80 7.44
N ILE A 57 12.85 1.84 8.08
CA ILE A 57 11.57 1.79 8.82
C ILE A 57 10.41 1.19 8.00
N TRP A 58 10.39 1.40 6.68
CA TRP A 58 9.36 0.89 5.77
C TRP A 58 9.26 -0.64 5.75
N THR A 59 10.34 -1.32 6.11
CA THR A 59 10.40 -2.78 6.20
C THR A 59 9.52 -3.33 7.33
N HIS A 60 9.34 -2.56 8.42
CA HIS A 60 8.43 -2.91 9.51
C HIS A 60 6.97 -2.90 9.08
N ILE A 61 6.58 -1.95 8.23
CA ILE A 61 5.24 -1.89 7.65
C ILE A 61 5.01 -3.07 6.72
N ALA A 62 5.99 -3.39 5.88
CA ALA A 62 5.92 -4.51 4.94
C ALA A 62 6.04 -5.89 5.60
N GLY A 63 6.48 -5.98 6.86
CA GLY A 63 6.59 -7.24 7.61
C GLY A 63 7.77 -8.12 7.23
N GLN A 64 8.88 -7.53 6.79
CA GLN A 64 10.06 -8.26 6.31
C GLN A 64 11.36 -7.56 6.74
N PRO A 65 12.50 -8.26 6.88
CA PRO A 65 13.79 -7.63 7.17
C PRO A 65 14.37 -6.92 5.92
N MET A 66 15.25 -5.92 6.12
CA MET A 66 15.92 -5.18 5.03
C MET A 66 16.66 -6.06 4.02
N SER A 67 17.22 -7.18 4.48
CA SER A 67 17.94 -8.14 3.63
C SER A 67 17.04 -8.93 2.69
N GLN A 68 15.74 -9.03 3.00
CA GLN A 68 14.73 -9.69 2.17
C GLN A 68 13.85 -8.69 1.42
N ALA A 69 13.78 -7.45 1.90
CA ALA A 69 13.00 -6.42 1.24
C ALA A 69 13.60 -6.07 -0.14
N PRO A 70 12.79 -5.92 -1.19
CA PRO A 70 13.28 -5.66 -2.53
C PRO A 70 13.80 -4.23 -2.66
N ALA A 71 14.91 -4.04 -3.40
CA ALA A 71 15.55 -2.75 -3.61
C ALA A 71 14.64 -1.60 -4.09
N PRO A 72 13.61 -1.82 -4.94
CA PRO A 72 12.62 -0.80 -5.27
C PRO A 72 11.94 -0.13 -4.07
N MET A 73 11.90 -0.79 -2.90
CA MET A 73 11.37 -0.18 -1.68
C MET A 73 12.15 1.07 -1.23
N ALA A 74 13.40 1.23 -1.68
CA ALA A 74 14.16 2.47 -1.49
C ALA A 74 13.50 3.69 -2.14
N PHE A 75 12.64 3.51 -3.15
CA PHE A 75 11.90 4.63 -3.75
C PHE A 75 10.95 5.30 -2.76
N VAL A 76 10.45 4.60 -1.75
CA VAL A 76 9.54 5.15 -0.74
C VAL A 76 10.22 6.30 0.03
N PRO A 77 11.35 6.11 0.74
CA PRO A 77 12.04 7.23 1.38
C PRO A 77 12.55 8.26 0.37
N GLY A 78 12.95 7.84 -0.84
CA GLY A 78 13.34 8.75 -1.92
C GLY A 78 12.23 9.73 -2.32
N LEU A 79 10.98 9.26 -2.37
CA LEU A 79 9.81 10.10 -2.63
C LEU A 79 9.54 11.07 -1.48
N PHE A 80 9.56 10.60 -0.23
CA PHE A 80 9.31 11.47 0.92
C PHE A 80 10.34 12.60 1.03
N HIS A 81 11.62 12.30 0.82
CA HIS A 81 12.68 13.31 0.91
C HIS A 81 12.85 14.15 -0.35
N GLY A 82 12.45 13.63 -1.53
CA GLY A 82 12.56 14.34 -2.80
C GLY A 82 11.35 15.20 -3.16
N VAL A 83 10.14 14.66 -2.97
CA VAL A 83 8.87 15.33 -3.30
C VAL A 83 8.29 16.06 -2.08
N GLY A 84 8.48 15.49 -0.89
CA GLY A 84 7.97 16.01 0.37
C GLY A 84 6.77 15.24 0.92
N ALA A 85 6.43 15.55 2.17
CA ALA A 85 5.24 15.05 2.84
C ALA A 85 4.24 16.20 3.04
N TYR A 86 2.99 15.99 2.66
CA TYR A 86 1.94 17.02 2.69
C TYR A 86 0.80 16.59 3.60
N TYR A 87 0.19 17.55 4.28
CA TYR A 87 -0.99 17.34 5.11
C TYR A 87 -2.17 18.13 4.55
N PRO A 88 -3.24 17.46 4.08
CA PRO A 88 -4.40 18.16 3.53
C PRO A 88 -5.12 18.98 4.60
N LYS A 89 -5.60 20.16 4.22
CA LYS A 89 -6.45 20.99 5.08
C LYS A 89 -7.73 20.21 5.41
N GLY A 90 -8.09 20.13 6.70
CA GLY A 90 -9.20 19.28 7.17
C GLY A 90 -8.79 17.83 7.46
N GLY A 91 -7.51 17.51 7.34
CA GLY A 91 -6.98 16.17 7.58
C GLY A 91 -7.26 15.19 6.43
N MET A 92 -6.77 13.95 6.58
CA MET A 92 -6.82 12.95 5.50
C MET A 92 -8.23 12.64 4.99
N ARG A 93 -9.26 12.82 5.83
CA ARG A 93 -10.67 12.65 5.46
C ARG A 93 -11.11 13.56 4.30
N ALA A 94 -10.55 14.76 4.20
CA ALA A 94 -10.88 15.71 3.15
C ALA A 94 -10.61 15.15 1.73
N VAL A 95 -9.63 14.26 1.59
CA VAL A 95 -9.32 13.60 0.31
C VAL A 95 -10.47 12.69 -0.11
N ALA A 96 -10.95 11.84 0.81
CA ALA A 96 -12.06 10.93 0.52
C ALA A 96 -13.35 11.69 0.21
N GLU A 97 -13.66 12.74 1.00
CA GLU A 97 -14.84 13.57 0.78
C GLU A 97 -14.83 14.26 -0.59
N LEU A 98 -13.69 14.80 -1.00
CA LEU A 98 -13.54 15.41 -2.32
C LEU A 98 -13.76 14.41 -3.45
N LEU A 99 -13.16 13.21 -3.34
CA LEU A 99 -13.34 12.15 -4.35
C LEU A 99 -14.79 11.68 -4.44
N THR A 100 -15.45 11.47 -3.28
CA THR A 100 -16.87 11.11 -3.22
C THR A 100 -17.75 12.19 -3.86
N ALA A 101 -17.56 13.46 -3.51
CA ALA A 101 -18.33 14.55 -4.09
C ALA A 101 -18.12 14.67 -5.61
N THR A 102 -16.89 14.47 -6.08
CA THR A 102 -16.57 14.50 -7.51
C THR A 102 -17.24 13.34 -8.26
N ALA A 103 -17.22 12.13 -7.70
CA ALA A 103 -17.87 10.97 -8.27
C ALA A 103 -19.39 11.16 -8.40
N LEU A 104 -20.04 11.64 -7.33
CA LEU A 104 -21.48 11.94 -7.35
C LEU A 104 -21.82 13.03 -8.38
N ALA A 105 -20.97 14.06 -8.51
CA ALA A 105 -21.18 15.15 -9.47
C ALA A 105 -21.14 14.70 -10.94
N VAL A 106 -20.42 13.62 -11.24
CA VAL A 106 -20.37 13.02 -12.59
C VAL A 106 -21.37 11.86 -12.77
N GLY A 107 -22.26 11.64 -11.79
CA GLY A 107 -23.35 10.67 -11.87
C GLY A 107 -23.01 9.25 -11.43
N VAL A 108 -21.90 9.04 -10.70
CA VAL A 108 -21.61 7.74 -10.08
C VAL A 108 -22.63 7.47 -8.97
N ASP A 109 -23.25 6.28 -8.98
CA ASP A 109 -24.06 5.78 -7.87
C ASP A 109 -23.17 5.15 -6.80
N ILE A 110 -23.38 5.52 -5.53
CA ILE A 110 -22.61 5.03 -4.39
C ILE A 110 -23.57 4.39 -3.39
N GLN A 111 -23.50 3.06 -3.30
CA GLN A 111 -24.32 2.28 -2.38
C GLN A 111 -23.54 1.96 -1.11
N TYR A 112 -23.91 2.62 -0.01
CA TYR A 112 -23.32 2.39 1.31
C TYR A 112 -24.00 1.23 2.04
N ASN A 113 -23.25 0.58 2.94
CA ASN A 113 -23.71 -0.59 3.70
C ASN A 113 -24.07 -1.82 2.83
N THR A 114 -23.77 -1.78 1.53
CA THR A 114 -24.02 -2.88 0.59
C THR A 114 -22.77 -3.72 0.42
N LYS A 115 -22.55 -4.67 1.34
CA LYS A 115 -21.33 -5.50 1.28
C LYS A 115 -21.43 -6.53 0.16
N VAL A 116 -20.47 -6.49 -0.77
CA VAL A 116 -20.32 -7.52 -1.81
C VAL A 116 -19.90 -8.85 -1.16
N GLN A 117 -20.65 -9.90 -1.48
CA GLN A 117 -20.37 -11.28 -1.05
C GLN A 117 -19.65 -12.08 -2.13
N ALA A 118 -19.97 -11.85 -3.40
CA ALA A 118 -19.38 -12.60 -4.50
C ALA A 118 -19.39 -11.86 -5.83
N ILE A 119 -18.44 -12.21 -6.69
CA ILE A 119 -18.37 -11.82 -8.10
C ILE A 119 -18.70 -13.07 -8.91
N GLU A 120 -19.77 -12.97 -9.69
CA GLU A 120 -20.17 -14.02 -10.62
C GLU A 120 -19.35 -13.91 -11.90
N THR A 121 -18.87 -15.06 -12.36
CA THR A 121 -18.28 -15.18 -13.67
C THR A 121 -18.95 -16.32 -14.42
N ILE A 122 -19.23 -16.12 -15.70
CA ILE A 122 -19.78 -17.14 -16.60
C ILE A 122 -18.84 -17.23 -17.81
N GLY A 123 -18.34 -18.43 -18.09
CA GLY A 123 -17.44 -18.64 -19.24
C GLY A 123 -16.11 -17.86 -19.14
N GLY A 124 -15.70 -17.49 -17.93
CA GLY A 124 -14.49 -16.71 -17.67
C GLY A 124 -14.64 -15.18 -17.78
N ALA A 125 -15.86 -14.67 -17.99
CA ALA A 125 -16.17 -13.25 -17.98
C ALA A 125 -17.08 -12.91 -16.79
N VAL A 126 -16.96 -11.69 -16.27
CA VAL A 126 -17.86 -11.19 -15.21
C VAL A 126 -19.29 -11.06 -15.77
N SER A 127 -20.27 -11.49 -14.98
CA SER A 127 -21.70 -11.37 -15.30
C SER A 127 -22.50 -10.57 -14.27
N ALA A 128 -22.12 -10.65 -12.99
CA ALA A 128 -22.81 -9.97 -11.91
C ALA A 128 -21.99 -9.89 -10.61
N VAL A 129 -22.52 -9.15 -9.64
CA VAL A 129 -22.06 -9.10 -8.26
C VAL A 129 -23.22 -9.44 -7.32
N TYR A 130 -22.99 -10.32 -6.35
CA TYR A 130 -23.93 -10.64 -5.29
C TYR A 130 -23.61 -9.85 -4.03
N THR A 131 -24.63 -9.25 -3.41
CA THR A 131 -24.51 -8.57 -2.12
C THR A 131 -24.84 -9.53 -0.97
N MET A 132 -24.39 -9.22 0.25
CA MET A 132 -24.75 -10.00 1.44
C MET A 132 -26.24 -9.96 1.77
N ASP A 133 -26.96 -8.95 1.28
CA ASP A 133 -28.41 -8.81 1.46
C ASP A 133 -29.21 -9.63 0.45
N GLY A 134 -28.52 -10.31 -0.49
CA GLY A 134 -29.12 -11.21 -1.48
C GLY A 134 -29.39 -10.56 -2.84
N ASP A 135 -28.99 -9.31 -3.04
CA ASP A 135 -29.17 -8.64 -4.33
C ASP A 135 -28.20 -9.17 -5.37
N LEU A 136 -28.69 -9.27 -6.60
CA LEU A 136 -27.90 -9.54 -7.79
C LEU A 136 -27.80 -8.24 -8.60
N ILE A 137 -26.57 -7.75 -8.79
CA ILE A 137 -26.29 -6.56 -9.58
C ILE A 137 -25.61 -7.00 -10.89
N PRO A 138 -26.32 -7.05 -12.03
CA PRO A 138 -25.72 -7.40 -13.32
C PRO A 138 -24.63 -6.40 -13.71
N THR A 139 -23.46 -6.90 -14.11
CA THR A 139 -22.35 -6.06 -14.57
C THR A 139 -21.46 -6.82 -15.52
N THR A 140 -20.80 -6.10 -16.42
CA THR A 140 -19.87 -6.67 -17.41
C THR A 140 -18.41 -6.51 -16.98
N ALA A 141 -18.15 -5.69 -15.95
CA ALA A 141 -16.82 -5.43 -15.43
C ALA A 141 -16.85 -5.11 -13.94
N VAL A 142 -15.79 -5.49 -13.23
CA VAL A 142 -15.58 -5.17 -11.82
C VAL A 142 -14.16 -4.65 -11.63
N VAL A 143 -14.04 -3.49 -11.00
CA VAL A 143 -12.79 -3.00 -10.42
C VAL A 143 -12.91 -3.20 -8.92
N SER A 144 -12.07 -4.04 -8.34
CA SER A 144 -12.13 -4.39 -6.92
C SER A 144 -11.08 -3.61 -6.15
N ASP A 145 -11.54 -2.74 -5.25
CA ASP A 145 -10.72 -2.08 -4.22
C ASP A 145 -10.85 -2.79 -2.85
N ALA A 146 -11.40 -4.01 -2.84
CA ALA A 146 -11.31 -4.87 -1.66
C ALA A 146 -9.84 -5.27 -1.43
N ALA A 147 -9.55 -5.88 -0.27
CA ALA A 147 -8.21 -6.41 -0.01
C ALA A 147 -7.77 -7.30 -1.20
N GLY A 148 -6.62 -6.99 -1.81
CA GLY A 148 -6.25 -7.57 -3.10
C GLY A 148 -6.23 -9.11 -3.12
N ILE A 149 -5.70 -9.73 -2.06
CA ILE A 149 -5.78 -11.19 -1.86
C ILE A 149 -7.24 -11.63 -1.63
N GLY A 150 -7.97 -10.88 -0.79
CA GLY A 150 -9.38 -11.08 -0.47
C GLY A 150 -10.27 -11.23 -1.71
N THR A 151 -10.07 -10.42 -2.74
CA THR A 151 -10.85 -10.53 -3.98
C THR A 151 -10.77 -11.93 -4.59
N TYR A 152 -9.56 -12.50 -4.72
CA TYR A 152 -9.36 -13.83 -5.31
C TYR A 152 -9.78 -14.98 -4.38
N VAL A 153 -9.58 -14.81 -3.07
CA VAL A 153 -9.78 -15.88 -2.08
C VAL A 153 -11.14 -15.85 -1.41
N GLU A 154 -11.94 -14.79 -1.56
CA GLU A 154 -13.25 -14.63 -0.92
C GLU A 154 -14.35 -14.33 -1.93
N LEU A 155 -14.12 -13.45 -2.91
CA LEU A 155 -15.20 -12.92 -3.75
C LEU A 155 -15.43 -13.71 -5.04
N ILE A 156 -14.40 -14.27 -5.68
CA ILE A 156 -14.58 -14.99 -6.96
C ILE A 156 -15.15 -16.41 -6.70
N GLN A 157 -16.36 -16.68 -7.22
CA GLN A 157 -17.08 -17.96 -7.01
C GLN A 157 -16.65 -19.07 -7.97
N GLU A 158 -16.57 -18.81 -9.29
CA GLU A 158 -16.30 -19.88 -10.25
C GLU A 158 -14.78 -20.07 -10.44
N MET A 159 -14.26 -21.17 -9.88
CA MET A 159 -12.93 -21.66 -10.23
C MET A 159 -13.00 -23.15 -10.53
N LYS A 160 -12.93 -23.48 -11.82
CA LYS A 160 -12.80 -24.89 -12.25
C LYS A 160 -11.58 -25.52 -11.54
N PRO A 161 -11.66 -26.74 -11.00
CA PRO A 161 -10.60 -27.37 -10.18
C PRO A 161 -9.20 -27.48 -10.80
N ASN A 162 -9.03 -27.13 -12.08
CA ASN A 162 -7.75 -27.12 -12.80
C ASN A 162 -7.42 -25.75 -13.44
N ASN A 163 -8.09 -24.67 -13.03
CA ASN A 163 -7.73 -23.33 -13.52
C ASN A 163 -6.49 -22.79 -12.76
N LYS A 164 -5.68 -21.98 -13.45
CA LYS A 164 -4.51 -21.33 -12.84
C LYS A 164 -4.89 -20.51 -11.60
N LEU A 165 -6.08 -19.91 -11.59
CA LEU A 165 -6.57 -19.10 -10.48
C LEU A 165 -6.75 -19.92 -9.18
N HIS A 166 -7.11 -21.20 -9.26
CA HIS A 166 -7.29 -22.07 -8.10
C HIS A 166 -5.94 -22.40 -7.46
N GLN A 167 -4.92 -22.68 -8.28
CA GLN A 167 -3.53 -22.84 -7.81
C GLN A 167 -3.02 -21.53 -7.20
N GLN A 168 -3.23 -20.41 -7.89
CA GLN A 168 -2.88 -19.08 -7.39
C GLN A 168 -3.60 -18.76 -6.07
N ARG A 169 -4.87 -19.13 -5.91
CA ARG A 169 -5.62 -18.95 -4.64
C ARG A 169 -4.92 -19.64 -3.48
N GLN A 170 -4.49 -20.89 -3.67
CA GLN A 170 -3.77 -21.65 -2.64
C GLN A 170 -2.40 -21.04 -2.31
N GLU A 171 -1.71 -20.46 -3.30
CA GLU A 171 -0.46 -19.74 -3.09
C GLU A 171 -0.69 -18.41 -2.35
N LEU A 172 -1.69 -17.63 -2.77
CA LEU A 172 -2.06 -16.35 -2.16
C LEU A 172 -2.47 -16.51 -0.69
N GLN A 173 -3.16 -17.59 -0.34
CA GLN A 173 -3.53 -17.89 1.04
C GLN A 173 -2.33 -18.19 1.96
N LYS A 174 -1.18 -18.58 1.38
CA LYS A 174 0.06 -18.84 2.12
C LYS A 174 0.92 -17.59 2.28
N LEU A 175 0.60 -16.50 1.59
CA LEU A 175 1.35 -15.27 1.72
C LEU A 175 1.22 -14.72 3.15
N PRO A 176 2.33 -14.24 3.73
CA PRO A 176 2.27 -13.64 5.06
C PRO A 176 1.37 -12.41 5.02
N LEU A 177 0.54 -12.25 6.05
CA LEU A 177 -0.15 -11.00 6.28
C LEU A 177 0.88 -9.92 6.61
N GLN A 178 0.58 -8.68 6.23
CA GLN A 178 1.36 -7.53 6.67
C GLN A 178 1.37 -7.43 8.20
N SER A 179 2.39 -6.79 8.76
CA SER A 179 2.55 -6.63 10.20
C SER A 179 1.27 -6.04 10.83
N PRO A 180 0.66 -6.71 11.82
CA PRO A 180 -0.45 -6.11 12.54
C PRO A 180 0.04 -4.85 13.27
N GLY A 181 -0.72 -3.76 13.13
CA GLY A 181 -0.46 -2.49 13.80
C GLY A 181 -1.47 -2.23 14.91
N THR A 182 -1.02 -1.62 16.00
CA THR A 182 -1.90 -1.04 17.03
C THR A 182 -1.86 0.47 16.92
N CYS A 183 -3.02 1.10 16.78
CA CYS A 183 -3.15 2.55 16.81
C CYS A 183 -3.72 3.00 18.15
N ALA A 184 -3.12 4.01 18.78
CA ALA A 184 -3.63 4.65 19.99
C ALA A 184 -3.94 6.12 19.68
N TYR A 185 -5.20 6.52 19.88
CA TYR A 185 -5.61 7.91 19.74
C TYR A 185 -5.51 8.60 21.11
N LEU A 186 -4.63 9.58 21.22
CA LEU A 186 -4.36 10.29 22.47
C LEU A 186 -4.70 11.77 22.32
N ALA A 187 -5.58 12.28 23.18
CA ALA A 187 -5.78 13.71 23.34
C ALA A 187 -4.76 14.24 24.36
N VAL A 188 -3.78 15.01 23.89
CA VAL A 188 -2.72 15.57 24.72
C VAL A 188 -2.90 17.09 24.89
N ARG A 189 -2.78 17.57 26.13
CA ARG A 189 -2.70 19.01 26.42
C ARG A 189 -1.24 19.35 26.65
N GLY A 190 -0.62 20.07 25.72
CA GLY A 190 0.71 20.63 25.90
C GLY A 190 0.72 22.10 25.52
N ARG A 191 1.60 22.89 26.16
CA ARG A 191 1.64 24.34 25.98
C ARG A 191 2.72 24.80 25.00
N GLN A 192 3.72 23.97 24.68
CA GLN A 192 4.86 24.33 23.83
C GLN A 192 5.42 23.10 23.08
N PRO A 193 5.71 23.21 21.76
CA PRO A 193 6.43 22.19 21.00
C PRO A 193 7.95 22.18 21.29
N PRO A 194 8.69 21.09 20.98
CA PRO A 194 8.22 19.85 20.36
C PRO A 194 7.52 18.92 21.35
N TYR A 195 6.47 18.24 20.88
CA TYR A 195 5.79 17.23 21.68
C TYR A 195 6.52 15.90 21.55
N TYR A 196 6.60 15.15 22.64
CA TYR A 196 7.18 13.82 22.65
C TYR A 196 6.41 12.90 23.60
N ILE A 197 6.35 11.62 23.24
CA ILE A 197 5.81 10.56 24.09
C ILE A 197 6.99 9.75 24.60
N ARG A 198 7.11 9.65 25.93
CA ARG A 198 8.03 8.72 26.58
C ARG A 198 7.27 7.45 26.94
N PHE A 199 7.83 6.31 26.57
CA PHE A 199 7.24 5.00 26.83
C PHE A 199 8.33 3.97 27.13
N LYS A 200 7.94 2.81 27.66
CA LYS A 200 8.85 1.68 27.83
C LYS A 200 8.58 0.62 26.76
N LEU A 201 9.59 0.26 25.99
CA LEU A 201 9.53 -0.87 25.07
C LEU A 201 10.40 -2.00 25.61
N ARG A 202 9.78 -3.13 26.01
CA ARG A 202 10.49 -4.28 26.59
C ARG A 202 11.44 -3.89 27.75
N GLY A 203 11.02 -2.92 28.57
CA GLY A 203 11.80 -2.42 29.71
C GLY A 203 12.77 -1.28 29.39
N ALA A 204 13.12 -1.07 28.11
CA ALA A 204 13.95 0.06 27.70
C ALA A 204 13.13 1.35 27.60
N GLY A 205 13.70 2.47 28.05
CA GLY A 205 13.08 3.79 27.91
C GLY A 205 13.19 4.30 26.47
N CYS A 206 12.07 4.67 25.87
CA CYS A 206 11.98 5.17 24.50
C CYS A 206 11.34 6.56 24.48
N THR A 207 11.69 7.35 23.46
CA THR A 207 11.06 8.65 23.18
C THR A 207 10.64 8.67 21.72
N ALA A 208 9.36 8.91 21.47
CA ALA A 208 8.84 9.20 20.14
C ALA A 208 8.57 10.69 20.02
N PHE A 209 9.13 11.33 19.01
CA PHE A 209 8.76 12.70 18.65
C PHE A 209 7.38 12.68 18.00
N VAL A 210 6.49 13.54 18.48
CA VAL A 210 5.14 13.67 17.95
C VAL A 210 5.00 15.10 17.44
N GLN A 211 4.86 15.22 16.13
CA GLN A 211 4.32 16.43 15.57
C GLN A 211 2.80 16.23 15.55
N PRO A 212 2.02 16.93 16.41
CA PRO A 212 0.58 16.81 16.33
C PRO A 212 0.19 17.27 14.94
N GLY A 213 -0.50 16.40 14.19
CA GLY A 213 -1.27 16.86 13.05
C GLY A 213 -2.23 17.90 13.61
N LEU A 214 -2.16 19.15 13.14
CA LEU A 214 -3.10 20.17 13.55
C LEU A 214 -4.49 19.71 13.12
N LEU A 215 -5.25 19.14 14.05
CA LEU A 215 -6.66 18.81 13.86
C LEU A 215 -7.52 20.07 13.69
N ALA A 216 -6.98 21.25 13.97
CA ALA A 216 -7.47 22.53 13.47
C ALA A 216 -6.36 23.59 13.54
N PRO A 217 -6.03 24.31 12.44
CA PRO A 217 -5.16 25.49 12.46
C PRO A 217 -5.54 26.53 13.52
N GLU A 218 -6.83 26.55 13.86
CA GLU A 218 -7.49 27.46 14.80
C GLU A 218 -7.13 27.18 16.26
N LEU A 219 -6.65 25.97 16.55
CA LEU A 219 -6.25 25.54 17.90
C LEU A 219 -4.75 25.77 18.19
N ALA A 220 -3.99 26.28 17.22
CA ALA A 220 -2.56 26.58 17.39
C ALA A 220 -2.28 28.01 17.88
N GLN A 221 -3.20 28.58 18.66
CA GLN A 221 -3.00 29.86 19.36
C GLN A 221 -2.10 29.68 20.58
#